data_AF-A0A838J8S9-F1
#
_entry.id   AF-A0A838J8S9-F1
#
_cell.length_a   1.000
_cell.length_b   1.000
_cell.length_c   1.000
_cell.angle_alpha   90.00
_cell.angle_beta   90.00
_cell.angle_gamma   90.00
#
_symmetry.space_group_name_H-M   'P 1'
#
loop_
_entity.id
_entity.type
_entity.pdbx_description
1 polymer ?
#
loop_
_entity_poly.entity_id
_entity_poly.type
_entity_poly.pdbx_seq_one_letter_code
_entity_poly.pdbx_strand_id
1 'polypeptide(L)'
;YPTNYPQANNGTFDWTSFIATAMFEGGQAFLKTISSAANTLDETQLTQDVNQANQRLAKALANAKRARTNPGPQLLSAVRNWSRKQAIAILRDKAAGKQIQQDFYPPFQFDLQQEISTMIDDLQLFWEQEDERQAAAEMQQAAAKREEAEQAFLAAYPVIKGLNDAVLNGERERRTTFESVQQSAQGWANKYEDSVVTREKLLEEREKRIQEQEQENREHLLALRSLAKWDDRNSFANTVVSTGKNTIGCLFVSFLLFAGILLAIYFAFPHH
;
A
#
# COMPACT_ATOMS: atom_id res chain seq x y z
N TYR A 1 -14.37 4.14 12.10
CA TYR A 1 -15.22 5.27 11.65
C TYR A 1 -16.60 5.09 12.25
N PRO A 2 -17.14 6.06 13.01
CA PRO A 2 -18.55 6.03 13.37
C PRO A 2 -19.36 6.48 12.15
N THR A 3 -20.19 5.59 11.62
CA THR A 3 -21.21 5.91 10.62
C THR A 3 -22.29 6.75 11.27
N ASN A 4 -22.23 8.07 11.06
CA ASN A 4 -23.38 8.95 11.19
C ASN A 4 -24.38 8.54 10.12
N TYR A 5 -25.37 7.72 10.48
CA TYR A 5 -26.58 7.64 9.69
C TYR A 5 -27.26 9.00 9.79
N PRO A 6 -27.62 9.64 8.66
CA PRO A 6 -28.50 10.80 8.73
C PRO A 6 -29.79 10.30 9.36
N GLN A 7 -30.08 10.77 10.58
CA GLN A 7 -31.45 10.70 11.07
C GLN A 7 -32.28 11.49 10.07
N ALA A 8 -33.05 10.77 9.26
CA ALA A 8 -34.14 11.37 8.54
C ALA A 8 -35.00 12.05 9.61
N ASN A 9 -34.98 13.39 9.64
CA ASN A 9 -36.02 14.19 10.25
C ASN A 9 -37.31 13.86 9.47
N ASN A 10 -37.89 12.70 9.74
CA ASN A 10 -39.27 12.39 9.42
C ASN A 10 -40.08 13.33 10.29
N GLY A 11 -40.44 14.49 9.75
CA GLY A 11 -41.47 15.33 10.36
C GLY A 11 -42.66 14.42 10.66
N THR A 12 -42.88 14.14 11.94
CA THR A 12 -44.00 13.33 12.40
C THR A 12 -45.27 13.96 11.84
N PHE A 13 -46.02 13.19 11.05
CA PHE A 13 -47.28 13.63 10.48
C PHE A 13 -48.17 14.20 11.59
N ASP A 14 -48.71 15.40 11.40
CA ASP A 14 -49.52 16.08 12.41
C ASP A 14 -50.92 15.45 12.51
N TRP A 15 -51.02 14.46 13.39
CA TRP A 15 -52.28 13.77 13.67
C TRP A 15 -53.34 14.69 14.28
N THR A 16 -52.96 15.75 15.00
CA THR A 16 -53.91 16.62 15.70
C THR A 16 -54.72 17.44 14.71
N SER A 17 -54.04 18.12 13.78
CA SER A 17 -54.68 18.87 12.69
C SER A 17 -55.46 17.93 11.75
N PHE A 18 -54.91 16.74 11.50
CA PHE A 18 -55.59 15.72 10.72
C PHE A 18 -56.92 15.29 11.35
N ILE A 19 -56.95 14.97 12.65
CA ILE A 19 -58.17 14.49 13.34
C ILE A 19 -59.28 15.54 13.24
N ALA A 20 -58.97 16.82 13.46
CA ALA A 20 -59.96 17.90 13.33
C ALA A 20 -60.55 17.95 11.91
N THR A 21 -59.70 17.84 10.89
CA THR A 21 -60.12 17.82 9.48
C THR A 21 -60.95 16.57 9.15
N ALA A 22 -60.53 15.40 9.66
CA ALA A 22 -61.23 14.13 9.47
C ALA A 22 -62.62 14.12 10.13
N MET A 23 -62.73 14.67 11.34
CA MET A 23 -64.01 14.87 12.03
C MET A 23 -64.96 15.75 11.22
N PHE A 24 -64.44 16.86 10.68
CA PHE A 24 -65.23 17.76 9.84
C PHE A 24 -65.67 17.10 8.53
N GLU A 25 -64.74 16.52 7.77
CA GLU A 25 -65.07 15.89 6.47
C GLU A 25 -65.94 14.64 6.62
N GLY A 26 -65.73 13.84 7.66
CA GLY A 26 -66.55 12.68 8.00
C GLY A 26 -67.98 13.09 8.36
N GLY A 27 -68.13 14.10 9.22
CA GLY A 27 -69.43 14.69 9.56
C GLY A 27 -70.20 15.22 8.34
N GLN A 28 -69.52 15.98 7.48
CA GLN A 28 -70.12 16.48 6.24
C GLN A 28 -70.52 15.35 5.28
N ALA A 29 -69.70 14.31 5.14
CA ALA A 29 -70.01 13.17 4.29
C ALA A 29 -71.24 12.40 4.80
N PHE A 30 -71.36 12.21 6.11
CA PHE A 30 -72.52 11.59 6.74
C PHE A 30 -73.80 12.40 6.51
N LEU A 31 -73.79 13.68 6.89
CA LEU A 31 -74.95 14.56 6.77
C LEU A 31 -75.40 14.73 5.31
N LYS A 32 -74.44 14.88 4.39
CA LYS A 32 -74.73 14.97 2.96
C LYS A 32 -75.38 13.70 2.43
N THR A 33 -74.95 12.53 2.91
CA THR A 33 -75.54 11.25 2.47
C THR A 33 -76.99 11.14 2.94
N ILE A 34 -77.26 11.45 4.21
CA ILE A 34 -78.61 11.47 4.77
C ILE A 34 -79.52 12.47 4.04
N SER A 35 -79.04 13.70 3.81
CA SER A 35 -79.85 14.74 3.17
C SER A 35 -80.07 14.52 1.67
N SER A 36 -79.15 13.82 1.00
CA SER A 36 -79.28 13.46 -0.42
C SER A 36 -80.23 12.30 -0.67
N ALA A 37 -80.57 11.53 0.36
CA ALA A 37 -81.50 10.42 0.24
C ALA A 37 -82.92 10.97 0.04
N ALA A 38 -83.46 10.80 -1.17
CA ALA A 38 -84.80 11.26 -1.53
C ALA A 38 -85.89 10.57 -0.70
N ASN A 39 -87.13 11.09 -0.77
CA ASN A 39 -88.29 10.54 -0.05
C ASN A 39 -88.59 9.05 -0.39
N THR A 40 -88.10 8.54 -1.51
CA THR A 40 -88.16 7.12 -1.89
C THR A 40 -86.80 6.46 -1.66
N LEU A 41 -86.73 5.62 -0.62
CA LEU A 41 -85.55 4.82 -0.31
C LEU A 41 -85.67 3.45 -0.98
N ASP A 42 -84.79 3.16 -1.95
CA ASP A 42 -84.68 1.83 -2.56
C ASP A 42 -83.58 1.02 -1.88
N GLU A 43 -83.98 -0.08 -1.24
CA GLU A 43 -83.07 -0.99 -0.53
C GLU A 43 -82.00 -1.62 -1.44
N THR A 44 -82.32 -1.82 -2.73
CA THR A 44 -81.37 -2.36 -3.71
C THR A 44 -80.25 -1.37 -3.96
N GLN A 45 -80.61 -0.10 -4.20
CA GLN A 45 -79.65 0.99 -4.37
C GLN A 45 -78.80 1.21 -3.11
N LEU A 46 -79.43 1.25 -1.93
CA LEU A 46 -78.71 1.41 -0.66
C LEU A 46 -77.72 0.27 -0.41
N THR A 47 -78.07 -0.97 -0.79
CA THR A 47 -77.16 -2.12 -0.69
C THR A 47 -75.95 -1.97 -1.63
N GLN A 48 -76.17 -1.51 -2.88
CA GLN A 48 -75.08 -1.24 -3.82
C GLN A 48 -74.15 -0.13 -3.31
N ASP A 49 -74.71 0.93 -2.74
CA ASP A 49 -73.95 2.07 -2.21
C ASP A 49 -73.08 1.66 -1.02
N VAL A 50 -73.59 0.81 -0.11
CA VAL A 50 -72.78 0.22 0.99
C VAL A 50 -71.61 -0.59 0.44
N ASN A 51 -71.86 -1.45 -0.56
CA ASN A 51 -70.81 -2.28 -1.15
C ASN A 51 -69.73 -1.41 -1.82
N GLN A 52 -70.14 -0.37 -2.53
CA GLN A 52 -69.22 0.58 -3.14
C GLN A 52 -68.42 1.36 -2.08
N ALA A 53 -69.06 1.80 -1.00
CA ALA A 53 -68.40 2.48 0.12
C ALA A 53 -67.38 1.56 0.81
N ASN A 54 -67.71 0.29 1.06
CA ASN A 54 -66.80 -0.72 1.63
C ASN A 54 -65.57 -0.94 0.73
N GLN A 55 -65.76 -1.08 -0.58
CA GLN A 55 -64.64 -1.23 -1.52
C GLN A 55 -63.73 0.00 -1.53
N ARG A 56 -64.32 1.21 -1.55
CA ARG A 56 -63.56 2.47 -1.53
C ARG A 56 -62.84 2.67 -0.20
N LEU A 57 -63.46 2.32 0.92
CA LEU A 57 -62.86 2.33 2.25
C LEU A 57 -61.62 1.44 2.31
N ALA A 58 -61.76 0.16 1.92
CA ALA A 58 -60.65 -0.79 1.94
C ALA A 58 -59.50 -0.35 1.04
N LYS A 59 -59.81 0.15 -0.17
CA LYS A 59 -58.81 0.70 -1.10
C LYS A 59 -58.10 1.93 -0.53
N ALA A 60 -58.84 2.83 0.11
CA ALA A 60 -58.29 4.04 0.71
C ALA A 60 -57.33 3.71 1.87
N LEU A 61 -57.71 2.79 2.77
CA LEU A 61 -56.84 2.32 3.86
C LEU A 61 -55.58 1.62 3.33
N ALA A 62 -55.71 0.76 2.31
CA ALA A 62 -54.55 0.12 1.69
C ALA A 62 -53.60 1.14 1.04
N ASN A 63 -54.13 2.18 0.42
CA ASN A 63 -53.33 3.26 -0.14
C ASN A 63 -52.68 4.13 0.95
N ALA A 64 -53.37 4.39 2.06
CA ALA A 64 -52.82 5.12 3.20
C ALA A 64 -51.60 4.39 3.78
N LYS A 65 -51.69 3.05 3.93
CA LYS A 65 -50.57 2.21 4.37
C LYS A 65 -49.34 2.34 3.47
N ARG A 66 -49.52 2.45 2.15
CA ARG A 66 -48.41 2.66 1.19
C ARG A 66 -47.86 4.08 1.21
N ALA A 67 -48.68 5.08 1.53
CA ALA A 67 -48.34 6.49 1.46
C ALA A 67 -47.79 7.02 2.81
N ARG A 68 -46.76 6.36 3.35
CA ARG A 68 -46.26 6.63 4.71
C ARG A 68 -45.85 8.08 4.98
N THR A 69 -45.29 8.76 3.99
CA THR A 69 -44.84 10.15 4.12
C THR A 69 -46.00 11.15 4.14
N ASN A 70 -47.16 10.79 3.59
CA ASN A 70 -48.35 11.64 3.58
C ASN A 70 -49.64 10.79 3.49
N PRO A 71 -50.04 10.13 4.59
CA PRO A 71 -51.22 9.26 4.60
C PRO A 71 -52.53 10.05 4.54
N GLY A 72 -52.50 11.34 4.92
CA GLY A 72 -53.66 12.19 5.17
C GLY A 72 -54.75 12.13 4.10
N PRO A 73 -54.46 12.40 2.81
CA PRO A 73 -55.49 12.41 1.77
C PRO A 73 -56.23 11.07 1.61
N GLN A 74 -55.51 9.95 1.74
CA GLN A 74 -56.10 8.62 1.62
C GLN A 74 -56.89 8.26 2.87
N LEU A 75 -56.39 8.64 4.05
CA LEU A 75 -57.09 8.43 5.31
C LEU A 75 -58.37 9.28 5.41
N LEU A 76 -58.37 10.53 4.94
CA LEU A 76 -59.59 11.35 4.79
C LEU A 76 -60.60 10.71 3.83
N SER A 77 -60.11 10.08 2.75
CA SER A 77 -60.98 9.31 1.86
C SER A 77 -61.60 8.10 2.57
N ALA A 78 -60.82 7.37 3.37
CA ALA A 78 -61.31 6.27 4.19
C ALA A 78 -62.41 6.74 5.16
N VAL A 79 -62.12 7.77 5.95
CA VAL A 79 -63.06 8.37 6.91
C VAL A 79 -64.37 8.78 6.22
N ARG A 80 -64.33 9.50 5.10
CA ARG A 80 -65.53 9.88 4.35
C ARG A 80 -66.35 8.67 3.88
N ASN A 81 -65.72 7.59 3.44
CA ASN A 81 -66.43 6.39 3.00
C ASN A 81 -67.02 5.59 4.17
N TRP A 82 -66.32 5.53 5.30
CA TRP A 82 -66.88 4.98 6.53
C TRP A 82 -68.10 5.78 6.98
N SER A 83 -68.02 7.11 7.00
CA SER A 83 -69.15 7.97 7.37
C SER A 83 -70.36 7.81 6.44
N ARG A 84 -70.13 7.67 5.13
CA ARG A 84 -71.21 7.34 4.16
C ARG A 84 -71.87 6.00 4.49
N LYS A 85 -71.08 4.98 4.82
CA LYS A 85 -71.60 3.66 5.20
C LYS A 85 -72.50 3.75 6.44
N GLN A 86 -72.10 4.49 7.46
CA GLN A 86 -72.92 4.70 8.66
C GLN A 86 -74.22 5.45 8.35
N ALA A 87 -74.15 6.47 7.50
CA ALA A 87 -75.36 7.16 7.02
C ALA A 87 -76.30 6.20 6.28
N ILE A 88 -75.77 5.36 5.39
CA ILE A 88 -76.59 4.38 4.65
C ILE A 88 -77.21 3.36 5.60
N ALA A 89 -76.51 2.93 6.65
CA ALA A 89 -77.10 2.02 7.65
C ALA A 89 -78.37 2.62 8.29
N ILE A 90 -78.33 3.90 8.68
CA ILE A 90 -79.50 4.61 9.20
C ILE A 90 -80.61 4.73 8.16
N LEU A 91 -80.26 5.01 6.89
CA LEU A 91 -81.23 5.08 5.81
C LEU A 91 -81.91 3.73 5.53
N ARG A 92 -81.18 2.63 5.63
CA ARG A 92 -81.73 1.27 5.50
C ARG A 92 -82.68 0.94 6.66
N ASP A 93 -82.31 1.33 7.87
CA ASP A 93 -83.20 1.20 9.03
C ASP A 93 -84.50 2.00 8.84
N LYS A 94 -84.42 3.21 8.26
CA LYS A 94 -85.59 4.00 7.84
C LYS A 94 -86.44 3.29 6.79
N ALA A 95 -85.81 2.76 5.75
CA ALA A 95 -86.47 2.04 4.66
C ALA A 95 -87.21 0.79 5.18
N ALA A 96 -86.64 0.13 6.19
CA ALA A 96 -87.26 -0.99 6.90
C ALA A 96 -88.39 -0.58 7.89
N GLY A 97 -88.74 0.72 7.96
CA GLY A 97 -89.80 1.23 8.83
C GLY A 97 -89.42 1.35 10.30
N LYS A 98 -88.13 1.24 10.66
CA LYS A 98 -87.67 1.44 12.04
C LYS A 98 -87.70 2.92 12.40
N GLN A 99 -88.04 3.21 13.65
CA GLN A 99 -87.95 4.56 14.18
C GLN A 99 -86.48 4.96 14.34
N ILE A 100 -86.04 5.99 13.61
CA ILE A 100 -84.71 6.57 13.78
C ILE A 100 -84.74 7.54 14.96
N GLN A 101 -83.71 7.48 15.81
CA GLN A 101 -83.49 8.46 16.86
C GLN A 101 -83.38 9.87 16.26
N GLN A 102 -84.11 10.85 16.80
CA GLN A 102 -84.09 12.22 16.28
C GLN A 102 -82.69 12.86 16.40
N ASP A 103 -81.96 12.54 17.48
CA ASP A 103 -80.60 13.00 17.74
C ASP A 103 -79.56 11.97 17.30
N PHE A 104 -79.62 11.53 16.04
CA PHE A 104 -78.66 10.54 15.50
C PHE A 104 -77.24 11.08 15.30
N TYR A 105 -77.07 12.41 15.23
CA TYR A 105 -75.78 13.02 14.88
C TYR A 105 -74.75 13.05 16.04
N PRO A 106 -75.10 13.42 17.29
CA PRO A 106 -74.14 13.36 18.39
C PRO A 106 -73.57 11.96 18.68
N PRO A 107 -74.36 10.87 18.69
CA PRO A 107 -73.81 9.51 18.78
C PRO A 107 -72.85 9.18 17.63
N PHE A 108 -73.21 9.54 16.40
CA PHE A 108 -72.34 9.37 15.24
C PHE A 108 -71.02 10.14 15.38
N GLN A 109 -71.01 11.36 15.93
CA GLN A 109 -69.78 12.12 16.13
C GLN A 109 -68.83 11.43 17.10
N PHE A 110 -69.36 10.80 18.16
CA PHE A 110 -68.55 10.01 19.08
C PHE A 110 -67.95 8.78 18.37
N ASP A 111 -68.77 8.03 17.63
CA ASP A 111 -68.31 6.86 16.88
C ASP A 111 -67.27 7.24 15.81
N LEU A 112 -67.46 8.39 15.14
CA LEU A 112 -66.52 8.92 14.16
C LEU A 112 -65.16 9.21 14.79
N GLN A 113 -65.14 9.82 15.98
CA GLN A 113 -63.89 10.09 16.68
C GLN A 113 -63.15 8.80 17.04
N GLN A 114 -63.88 7.79 17.54
CA GLN A 114 -63.30 6.49 17.89
C GLN A 114 -62.77 5.75 16.66
N GLU A 115 -63.51 5.78 15.56
CA GLU A 115 -63.08 5.16 14.31
C GLU A 115 -61.83 5.85 13.75
N ILE A 116 -61.76 7.19 13.76
CA ILE A 116 -60.57 7.91 13.30
C ILE A 116 -59.35 7.49 14.11
N SER A 117 -59.46 7.42 15.44
CA SER A 117 -58.38 6.94 16.31
C SER A 117 -57.98 5.51 15.95
N THR A 118 -58.96 4.61 15.81
CA THR A 118 -58.71 3.20 15.45
C THR A 118 -57.99 3.06 14.10
N MET A 119 -58.42 3.81 13.09
CA MET A 119 -57.77 3.82 11.77
C MET A 119 -56.33 4.35 11.82
N ILE A 120 -56.04 5.31 12.69
CA ILE A 120 -54.69 5.84 12.90
C ILE A 120 -53.81 4.79 13.60
N ASP A 121 -54.31 4.18 14.67
CA ASP A 121 -53.60 3.17 15.45
C ASP A 121 -53.27 1.94 14.59
N ASP A 122 -54.23 1.45 13.80
CA ASP A 122 -54.04 0.34 12.86
C ASP A 122 -52.96 0.62 11.82
N LEU A 123 -52.87 1.87 11.37
CA LEU A 123 -51.90 2.31 10.36
C LEU A 123 -50.51 2.46 10.97
N GLN A 124 -50.40 3.01 12.17
CA GLN A 124 -49.14 3.09 12.92
C GLN A 124 -48.61 1.70 13.25
N LEU A 125 -49.46 0.81 13.77
CA LEU A 125 -49.10 -0.57 14.08
C LEU A 125 -48.65 -1.33 12.82
N PHE A 126 -49.34 -1.13 11.69
CA PHE A 126 -48.92 -1.74 10.42
C PHE A 126 -47.51 -1.30 10.00
N TRP A 127 -47.19 -0.01 10.12
CA TRP A 127 -45.86 0.49 9.78
C TRP A 127 -44.78 0.02 10.76
N GLU A 128 -45.08 -0.05 12.05
CA GLU A 128 -44.17 -0.58 13.05
C GLU A 128 -43.82 -2.05 12.75
N GLN A 129 -44.81 -2.88 12.43
CA GLN A 129 -44.59 -4.27 12.04
C GLN A 129 -43.81 -4.41 10.73
N GLU A 130 -44.00 -3.50 9.78
CA GLU A 130 -43.27 -3.49 8.52
C GLU A 130 -41.80 -3.10 8.73
N ASP A 131 -41.55 -2.12 9.60
CA ASP A 131 -40.20 -1.72 10.00
C ASP A 131 -39.47 -2.85 10.74
N GLU A 132 -40.14 -3.53 11.68
CA GLU A 132 -39.59 -4.68 12.39
C GLU A 132 -39.21 -5.82 11.44
N ARG A 133 -40.09 -6.13 10.47
CA ARG A 133 -39.82 -7.16 9.46
C ARG A 133 -38.65 -6.79 8.56
N GLN A 134 -38.56 -5.54 8.13
CA GLN A 134 -37.45 -5.06 7.31
C GLN A 134 -36.14 -5.11 8.09
N ALA A 135 -36.12 -4.63 9.33
CA ALA A 135 -34.96 -4.70 10.20
C ALA A 135 -34.51 -6.16 10.43
N ALA A 136 -35.44 -7.08 10.68
CA ALA A 136 -35.14 -8.50 10.83
C ALA A 136 -34.56 -9.11 9.53
N ALA A 137 -35.11 -8.76 8.37
CA ALA A 137 -34.60 -9.23 7.08
C ALA A 137 -33.19 -8.68 6.78
N GLU A 138 -32.93 -7.42 7.10
CA GLU A 138 -31.60 -6.81 6.97
C GLU A 138 -30.58 -7.49 7.89
N MET A 139 -30.96 -7.80 9.13
CA MET A 139 -30.10 -8.56 10.06
C MET A 139 -29.78 -9.95 9.52
N GLN A 140 -30.76 -10.66 8.97
CA GLN A 140 -30.54 -11.98 8.35
C GLN A 140 -29.62 -11.90 7.13
N GLN A 141 -29.82 -10.92 6.25
CA GLN A 141 -28.94 -10.71 5.09
C GLN A 141 -27.52 -10.34 5.51
N ALA A 142 -27.37 -9.50 6.53
CA ALA A 142 -26.06 -9.15 7.08
C ALA A 142 -25.36 -10.36 7.70
N ALA A 143 -26.10 -11.23 8.40
CA ALA A 143 -25.57 -12.48 8.94
C ALA A 143 -25.11 -13.43 7.82
N ALA A 144 -25.94 -13.62 6.79
CA ALA A 144 -25.59 -14.47 5.65
C ALA A 144 -24.34 -13.97 4.90
N LYS A 145 -24.22 -12.65 4.68
CA LYS A 145 -23.02 -12.05 4.07
C LYS A 145 -21.77 -12.23 4.93
N ARG A 146 -21.90 -12.19 6.26
CA ARG A 146 -20.78 -12.46 7.18
C ARG A 146 -20.34 -13.91 7.10
N GLU A 147 -21.29 -14.84 7.06
CA GLU A 147 -21.00 -16.26 6.91
C GLU A 147 -20.32 -16.57 5.58
N GLU A 148 -20.81 -16.00 4.46
CA GLU A 148 -20.18 -16.12 3.14
C GLU A 148 -18.74 -15.56 3.14
N ALA A 149 -18.51 -14.40 3.76
CA ALA A 149 -17.18 -13.81 3.89
C ALA A 149 -16.23 -14.66 4.75
N GLU A 150 -16.73 -15.26 5.83
CA GLU A 150 -15.96 -16.16 6.69
C GLU A 150 -15.59 -17.45 5.94
N GLN A 151 -16.53 -18.05 5.21
CA GLN A 151 -16.24 -19.23 4.37
C GLN A 151 -15.23 -18.91 3.27
N ALA A 152 -15.34 -17.76 2.61
CA ALA A 152 -14.35 -17.30 1.62
C ALA A 152 -12.96 -17.09 2.24
N PHE A 153 -12.89 -16.52 3.45
CA PHE A 153 -11.64 -16.37 4.18
C PHE A 153 -11.04 -17.73 4.54
N LEU A 154 -11.82 -18.67 5.08
CA LEU A 154 -11.37 -20.02 5.42
C LEU A 154 -10.86 -20.78 4.20
N ALA A 155 -11.50 -20.61 3.04
CA ALA A 155 -11.05 -21.21 1.78
C ALA A 155 -9.73 -20.60 1.27
N ALA A 156 -9.53 -19.28 1.43
CA ALA A 156 -8.31 -18.58 1.02
C ALA A 156 -7.14 -18.75 2.00
N TYR A 157 -7.43 -18.98 3.28
CA TYR A 157 -6.44 -19.02 4.35
C TYR A 157 -5.28 -20.00 4.12
N PRO A 158 -5.49 -21.25 3.64
CA PRO A 158 -4.39 -22.17 3.33
C PRO A 158 -3.43 -21.65 2.27
N VAL A 159 -3.95 -20.95 1.24
CA VAL A 159 -3.12 -20.37 0.16
C VAL A 159 -2.28 -19.22 0.70
N ILE A 160 -2.89 -18.31 1.48
CA ILE A 160 -2.19 -17.19 2.11
C ILE A 160 -1.11 -17.70 3.07
N LYS A 161 -1.44 -18.70 3.89
CA LYS A 161 -0.47 -19.36 4.79
C LYS A 161 0.68 -19.98 4.00
N GLY A 162 0.38 -20.75 2.95
CA GLY A 162 1.39 -21.37 2.11
C GLY A 162 2.32 -20.37 1.42
N LEU A 163 1.79 -19.23 0.94
CA LEU A 163 2.58 -18.14 0.38
C LEU A 163 3.50 -17.51 1.44
N ASN A 164 2.99 -17.27 2.65
CA ASN A 164 3.78 -16.71 3.74
C ASN A 164 4.91 -17.66 4.17
N ASP A 165 4.59 -18.95 4.33
CA ASP A 165 5.58 -19.99 4.65
C ASP A 165 6.66 -20.09 3.56
N ALA A 166 6.28 -19.98 2.28
CA ALA A 166 7.23 -19.96 1.16
C ALA A 166 8.14 -18.72 1.17
N VAL A 167 7.60 -17.54 1.48
CA VAL A 167 8.39 -16.30 1.63
C VAL A 167 9.40 -16.43 2.77
N LEU A 168 8.95 -16.87 3.94
CA LEU A 168 9.81 -17.07 5.11
C LEU A 168 10.92 -18.10 4.85
N ASN A 169 10.61 -19.19 4.16
CA ASN A 169 11.63 -20.18 3.78
C ASN A 169 12.63 -19.60 2.76
N GLY A 170 12.16 -18.87 1.74
CA GLY A 170 13.04 -18.21 0.78
C GLY A 170 13.92 -17.11 1.41
N GLU A 171 13.47 -16.46 2.47
CA GLU A 171 14.30 -15.53 3.26
C GLU A 171 15.38 -16.27 4.08
N ARG A 172 15.03 -17.41 4.69
CA ARG A 172 16.00 -18.26 5.40
C ARG A 172 17.09 -18.78 4.46
N GLU A 173 16.73 -19.24 3.27
CA GLU A 173 17.69 -19.71 2.25
C GLU A 173 18.61 -18.57 1.78
N ARG A 174 18.06 -17.38 1.54
CA ARG A 174 18.84 -16.19 1.18
C ARG A 174 19.85 -15.82 2.27
N ARG A 175 19.44 -15.82 3.53
CA ARG A 175 20.34 -15.56 4.66
C ARG A 175 21.47 -16.58 4.74
N THR A 176 21.14 -17.86 4.62
CA THR A 176 22.14 -18.94 4.65
C THR A 176 23.16 -18.80 3.52
N THR A 177 22.70 -18.45 2.32
CA THR A 177 23.58 -18.21 1.16
C THR A 177 24.49 -17.01 1.40
N PHE A 178 23.94 -15.90 1.93
CA PHE A 178 24.71 -14.71 2.24
C PHE A 178 25.79 -14.98 3.30
N GLU A 179 25.45 -15.67 4.38
CA GLU A 179 26.40 -16.06 5.44
C GLU A 179 27.51 -16.98 4.90
N SER A 180 27.17 -17.95 4.03
CA SER A 180 28.14 -18.83 3.35
C SER A 180 29.10 -18.05 2.43
N VAL A 181 28.59 -17.07 1.69
CA VAL A 181 29.41 -16.20 0.83
C VAL A 181 30.31 -15.31 1.67
N GLN A 182 29.82 -14.77 2.79
CA GLN A 182 30.61 -13.95 3.71
C GLN A 182 31.75 -14.74 4.36
N GLN A 183 31.49 -15.97 4.82
CA GLN A 183 32.54 -16.86 5.34
C GLN A 183 33.59 -17.18 4.27
N SER A 184 33.15 -17.43 3.03
CA SER A 184 34.06 -17.65 1.92
C SER A 184 34.91 -16.40 1.65
N ALA A 185 34.30 -15.21 1.60
CA ALA A 185 35.02 -13.95 1.40
C ALA A 185 36.05 -13.69 2.50
N GLN A 186 35.73 -13.99 3.76
CA GLN A 186 36.67 -13.91 4.87
C GLN A 186 37.82 -14.92 4.72
N GLY A 187 37.54 -16.14 4.27
CA GLY A 187 38.58 -17.13 3.94
C GLY A 187 39.50 -16.68 2.80
N TRP A 188 38.96 -16.00 1.79
CA TRP A 188 39.76 -15.39 0.72
C TRP A 188 40.61 -14.21 1.21
N ALA A 189 40.06 -13.36 2.07
CA ALA A 189 40.79 -12.25 2.68
C ALA A 189 41.99 -12.77 3.51
N ASN A 190 41.78 -13.79 4.33
CA ASN A 190 42.86 -14.39 5.13
C ASN A 190 43.94 -15.01 4.23
N LYS A 191 43.56 -15.75 3.17
CA LYS A 191 44.52 -16.31 2.21
C LYS A 191 45.31 -15.24 1.46
N TYR A 192 44.67 -14.09 1.17
CA TYR A 192 45.34 -12.96 0.56
C TYR A 192 46.35 -12.33 1.52
N GLU A 193 45.98 -12.13 2.79
CA GLU A 193 46.88 -11.65 3.84
C GLU A 193 48.10 -12.56 4.00
N ASP A 194 47.89 -13.88 4.08
CA ASP A 194 48.97 -14.87 4.12
C ASP A 194 49.89 -14.78 2.89
N SER A 195 49.31 -14.56 1.70
CA SER A 195 50.08 -14.37 0.46
C SER A 195 50.89 -13.08 0.46
N VAL A 196 50.38 -11.99 1.06
CA VAL A 196 51.11 -10.73 1.17
C VAL A 196 52.28 -10.90 2.14
N VAL A 197 52.04 -11.46 3.33
CA VAL A 197 53.09 -11.75 4.32
C VAL A 197 54.19 -12.64 3.73
N THR A 198 53.80 -13.65 2.93
CA THR A 198 54.76 -14.52 2.26
C THR A 198 55.60 -13.76 1.22
N ARG A 199 54.97 -12.85 0.46
CA ARG A 199 55.69 -12.00 -0.52
C ARG A 199 56.61 -11.01 0.16
N GLU A 200 56.21 -10.41 1.27
CA GLU A 200 57.05 -9.53 2.08
C GLU A 200 58.30 -10.25 2.57
N LYS A 201 58.15 -11.46 3.14
CA LYS A 201 59.30 -12.29 3.55
C LYS A 201 60.25 -12.60 2.39
N LEU A 202 59.71 -12.94 1.22
CA LEU A 202 60.52 -13.20 0.02
C LEU A 202 61.25 -11.94 -0.47
N LEU A 203 60.65 -10.76 -0.31
CA LEU A 203 61.29 -9.48 -0.63
C LEU A 203 62.40 -9.14 0.37
N GLU A 204 62.16 -9.30 1.68
CA GLU A 204 63.18 -9.13 2.71
C GLU A 204 64.37 -10.06 2.51
N GLU A 205 64.14 -11.33 2.16
CA GLU A 205 65.20 -12.29 1.83
C GLU A 205 65.98 -11.91 0.56
N ARG A 206 65.32 -11.30 -0.43
CA ARG A 206 66.00 -10.79 -1.62
C ARG A 206 66.83 -9.55 -1.30
N GLU A 207 66.31 -8.64 -0.49
CA GLU A 207 67.03 -7.43 -0.09
C GLU A 207 68.28 -7.77 0.70
N LYS A 208 68.20 -8.73 1.64
CA LYS A 208 69.37 -9.26 2.35
C LYS A 208 70.45 -9.79 1.40
N ARG A 209 70.05 -10.60 0.40
CA ARG A 209 70.98 -11.12 -0.61
C ARG A 209 71.61 -10.02 -1.47
N ILE A 210 70.86 -8.97 -1.80
CA ILE A 210 71.41 -7.81 -2.53
C ILE A 210 72.43 -7.07 -1.66
N GLN A 211 72.15 -6.85 -0.38
CA GLN A 211 73.09 -6.21 0.54
C GLN A 211 74.38 -7.03 0.71
N GLU A 212 74.27 -8.35 0.84
CA GLU A 212 75.43 -9.26 0.86
C GLU A 212 76.26 -9.15 -0.43
N GLN A 213 75.62 -9.17 -1.60
CA GLN A 213 76.30 -8.99 -2.89
C GLN A 213 76.95 -7.60 -3.04
N GLU A 214 76.31 -6.53 -2.55
CA GLU A 214 76.90 -5.20 -2.55
C GLU A 214 78.13 -5.10 -1.65
N GLN A 215 78.13 -5.82 -0.53
CA GLN A 215 79.28 -5.89 0.38
C GLN A 215 80.43 -6.67 -0.28
N GLU A 216 80.16 -7.84 -0.85
CA GLU A 216 81.14 -8.61 -1.61
C GLU A 216 81.73 -7.80 -2.77
N ASN A 217 80.89 -7.09 -3.54
CA ASN A 217 81.35 -6.21 -4.61
C ASN A 217 82.23 -5.06 -4.11
N ARG A 218 81.91 -4.46 -2.95
CA ARG A 218 82.74 -3.42 -2.34
C ARG A 218 84.11 -3.97 -1.94
N GLU A 219 84.16 -5.15 -1.35
CA GLU A 219 85.41 -5.82 -0.99
C GLU A 219 86.23 -6.17 -2.24
N HIS A 220 85.59 -6.67 -3.30
CA HIS A 220 86.22 -6.92 -4.59
C HIS A 220 86.82 -5.65 -5.23
N LEU A 221 86.09 -4.53 -5.18
CA LEU A 221 86.59 -3.23 -5.68
C LEU A 221 87.79 -2.73 -4.88
N LEU A 222 87.79 -2.90 -3.55
CA LEU A 222 88.94 -2.57 -2.70
C LEU A 222 90.16 -3.44 -3.04
N ALA A 223 89.95 -4.74 -3.25
CA ALA A 223 91.00 -5.67 -3.68
C ALA A 223 91.58 -5.27 -5.06
N LEU A 224 90.74 -4.98 -6.06
CA LEU A 224 91.17 -4.49 -7.37
C LEU A 224 91.95 -3.17 -7.28
N ARG A 225 91.52 -2.25 -6.42
CA ARG A 225 92.23 -0.97 -6.20
C ARG A 225 93.60 -1.17 -5.56
N SER A 226 93.75 -2.18 -4.71
CA SER A 226 95.03 -2.56 -4.11
C SER A 226 96.00 -3.18 -5.13
N LEU A 227 95.48 -3.98 -6.06
CA LEU A 227 96.23 -4.54 -7.19
C LEU A 227 96.70 -3.45 -8.15
N ALA A 228 95.84 -2.49 -8.53
CA ALA A 228 96.23 -1.38 -9.40
C ALA A 228 97.36 -0.53 -8.81
N LYS A 229 97.33 -0.26 -7.49
CA LYS A 229 98.41 0.46 -6.79
C LYS A 229 99.74 -0.31 -6.78
N TRP A 230 99.70 -1.64 -6.82
CA TRP A 230 100.89 -2.47 -6.90
C TRP A 230 101.49 -2.44 -8.32
N ASP A 231 100.65 -2.45 -9.34
CA ASP A 231 101.07 -2.40 -10.75
C ASP A 231 101.69 -1.04 -11.12
N ASP A 232 101.13 0.08 -10.63
CA ASP A 232 101.73 1.42 -10.80
C ASP A 232 103.14 1.53 -10.20
N ARG A 233 103.41 0.83 -9.09
CA ARG A 233 104.75 0.76 -8.50
C ARG A 233 105.74 -0.03 -9.35
N ASN A 234 105.29 -1.08 -10.03
CA ASN A 234 106.13 -1.84 -10.97
C ASN A 234 106.38 -1.08 -12.28
N SER A 235 105.39 -0.31 -12.76
CA SER A 235 105.51 0.54 -13.95
C SER A 235 106.55 1.67 -13.74
N PHE A 236 106.56 2.31 -12.56
CA PHE A 236 107.58 3.31 -12.21
C PHE A 236 109.00 2.71 -12.14
N ALA A 237 109.15 1.49 -11.61
CA ALA A 237 110.45 0.81 -11.54
C ALA A 237 111.00 0.43 -12.93
N ASN A 238 110.14 0.00 -13.86
CA ASN A 238 110.55 -0.35 -15.21
C ASN A 238 110.86 0.86 -16.10
N THR A 239 110.21 2.01 -15.85
CA THR A 239 110.46 3.23 -16.62
C THR A 239 111.85 3.80 -16.35
N VAL A 240 112.32 3.79 -15.09
CA VAL A 240 113.66 4.29 -14.71
C VAL A 240 114.79 3.41 -15.25
N VAL A 241 114.56 2.10 -15.44
CA VAL A 241 115.56 1.17 -15.99
C VAL A 241 115.66 1.24 -17.52
N SER A 242 114.59 1.64 -18.22
CA SER A 242 114.58 1.69 -19.69
C SER A 242 115.21 2.95 -20.30
N THR A 243 115.16 4.10 -19.59
CA THR A 243 115.70 5.37 -20.09
C THR A 243 117.23 5.49 -19.98
N GLY A 244 117.89 4.61 -19.19
CA GLY A 244 119.34 4.60 -19.03
C GLY A 244 120.12 3.84 -20.10
N LYS A 245 119.48 2.96 -20.89
CA LYS A 245 120.16 2.09 -21.87
C LYS A 245 120.41 2.76 -23.24
N ASN A 246 119.61 3.74 -23.63
CA ASN A 246 119.67 4.31 -24.99
C ASN A 246 120.60 5.53 -25.13
N THR A 247 121.06 6.13 -24.03
CA THR A 247 121.95 7.30 -24.04
C THR A 247 123.44 6.93 -24.18
N ILE A 248 123.84 5.74 -23.75
CA ILE A 248 125.25 5.28 -23.77
C ILE A 248 125.70 4.91 -25.20
N GLY A 249 124.81 4.36 -26.03
CA GLY A 249 125.13 4.02 -27.42
C GLY A 249 125.42 5.24 -28.30
N CYS A 250 124.76 6.38 -28.03
CA CYS A 250 124.93 7.61 -28.81
C CYS A 250 126.31 8.27 -28.57
N LEU A 251 126.83 8.19 -27.34
CA LEU A 251 128.17 8.68 -27.00
C LEU A 251 129.27 7.85 -27.68
N PHE A 252 129.08 6.53 -27.78
CA PHE A 252 130.08 5.64 -28.39
C PHE A 252 130.21 5.86 -29.91
N VAL A 253 129.09 6.06 -30.60
CA VAL A 253 129.07 6.35 -32.04
C VAL A 253 129.69 7.72 -32.33
N SER A 254 129.42 8.72 -31.49
CA SER A 254 130.01 10.06 -31.64
C SER A 254 131.53 10.06 -31.50
N PHE A 255 132.07 9.25 -30.59
CA PHE A 255 133.53 9.13 -30.38
C PHE A 255 134.24 8.48 -31.57
N LEU A 256 133.64 7.44 -32.17
CA LEU A 256 134.16 6.78 -33.38
C LEU A 256 134.21 7.73 -34.58
N LEU A 257 133.22 8.62 -34.71
CA LEU A 257 133.15 9.59 -35.79
C LEU A 257 134.25 10.66 -35.68
N PHE A 258 134.52 11.16 -34.47
CA PHE A 258 135.63 12.08 -34.23
C PHE A 258 137.01 11.44 -34.50
N ALA A 259 137.21 10.19 -34.09
CA ALA A 259 138.45 9.46 -34.34
C ALA A 259 138.69 9.24 -35.85
N GLY A 260 137.63 8.93 -36.62
CA GLY A 260 137.71 8.77 -38.07
C GLY A 260 138.12 10.05 -38.81
N ILE A 261 137.62 11.21 -38.38
CA ILE A 261 137.97 12.51 -39.00
C ILE A 261 139.43 12.87 -38.73
N LEU A 262 139.94 12.66 -37.50
CA LEU A 262 141.34 12.92 -37.16
C LEU A 262 142.32 12.02 -37.94
N LEU A 263 141.96 10.75 -38.13
CA LEU A 263 142.77 9.80 -38.89
C LEU A 263 142.81 10.15 -40.38
N ALA A 264 141.70 10.66 -40.94
CA ALA A 264 141.65 11.16 -42.31
C ALA A 264 142.51 12.41 -42.52
N ILE A 265 142.54 13.34 -41.54
CA ILE A 265 143.42 14.52 -41.59
C ILE A 265 144.90 14.10 -41.51
N TYR A 266 145.24 13.09 -40.70
CA TYR A 266 146.61 12.57 -40.59
C TYR A 266 147.14 11.95 -41.90
N PHE A 267 146.30 11.24 -42.66
CA PHE A 267 146.70 10.71 -43.98
C PHE A 267 146.67 11.74 -45.11
N ALA A 268 145.91 12.84 -44.97
CA ALA A 268 145.77 13.86 -46.01
C ALA A 268 146.98 14.81 -46.12
N PHE A 269 147.88 14.84 -45.12
CA PHE A 269 149.12 15.62 -45.16
C PHE A 269 150.34 14.70 -44.96
N PRO A 270 151.11 14.37 -46.02
CA PRO A 270 152.43 13.80 -45.82
C PRO A 270 153.34 14.89 -45.23
N HIS A 271 153.90 14.61 -44.06
CA HIS A 271 155.12 15.26 -43.60
C HIS A 271 156.29 14.73 -44.44
N HIS A 272 156.41 15.28 -45.67
CA HIS A 272 157.62 15.53 -46.46
C HIS A 272 157.26 16.33 -47.71
#